data_AF-A0A1G4JZS6-F1
#
_entry.id   AF-A0A1G4JZS6-F1
#
_cell.length_a   1.000
_cell.length_b   1.000
_cell.length_c   1.000
_cell.angle_alpha   90.00
_cell.angle_beta   90.00
_cell.angle_gamma   90.00
#
_symmetry.space_group_name_H-M   'P 1'
#
loop_
_entity.id
_entity.type
_entity.pdbx_description
1 polymer ?
#
loop_
_entity_poly.entity_id
_entity_poly.type
_entity_poly.pdbx_seq_one_letter_code
_entity_poly.pdbx_strand_id
1 'polypeptide(L)'
;MADSLSQCVDALQSSVRCLEETVVTLGKESRTSNYLSKSLLQSRRVFELVPEYDVQRAKLDLIEEIEPLVNNLSSKVTKNLLKLERERDNLQQTLELNALKIKNRYSGEGDGQGDGDGDEDDVFGQNAGSDVVIMTSSTPEELKQLKELKAQKAQLLERIRIESARGQL
;
A
#
# COMPACT_ATOMS: atom_id res chain seq x y z
N MET A 1 -25.02 1.98 -100.96
CA MET A 1 -24.21 2.72 -99.97
C MET A 1 -25.06 3.64 -99.09
N ALA A 2 -26.09 4.30 -99.61
CA ALA A 2 -27.01 5.09 -98.79
C ALA A 2 -27.78 4.22 -97.76
N ASP A 3 -28.22 3.03 -98.16
CA ASP A 3 -29.01 2.12 -97.30
C ASP A 3 -28.23 1.53 -96.12
N SER A 4 -26.91 1.33 -96.27
CA SER A 4 -26.05 0.84 -95.19
C SER A 4 -25.78 1.94 -94.15
N LEU A 5 -25.74 3.20 -94.58
CA LEU A 5 -25.56 4.34 -93.69
C LEU A 5 -26.86 4.63 -92.92
N SER A 6 -28.02 4.58 -93.57
CA SER A 6 -29.31 4.74 -92.89
C SER A 6 -29.52 3.67 -91.83
N GLN A 7 -29.22 2.40 -92.15
CA GLN A 7 -29.28 1.31 -91.16
C GLN A 7 -28.33 1.52 -89.96
N CYS A 8 -27.13 2.05 -90.18
CA CYS A 8 -26.23 2.40 -89.06
C CYS A 8 -26.77 3.55 -88.21
N VAL A 9 -27.37 4.56 -88.83
CA VAL A 9 -27.98 5.69 -88.12
C VAL A 9 -29.19 5.22 -87.32
N ASP A 10 -30.04 4.37 -87.88
CA ASP A 10 -31.21 3.80 -87.22
C ASP A 10 -30.81 2.89 -86.03
N ALA A 11 -29.76 2.09 -86.21
CA ALA A 11 -29.20 1.24 -85.15
C ALA A 11 -28.57 2.07 -84.01
N LEU A 12 -27.88 3.16 -84.34
CA LEU A 12 -27.32 4.08 -83.36
C LEU A 12 -28.43 4.82 -82.61
N GLN A 13 -29.45 5.31 -83.31
CA GLN A 13 -30.61 5.97 -82.70
C GLN A 13 -31.36 5.03 -81.75
N SER A 14 -31.53 3.77 -82.14
CA SER A 14 -32.14 2.74 -81.29
C SER A 14 -31.31 2.46 -80.04
N SER A 15 -29.98 2.43 -80.18
CA SER A 15 -29.05 2.24 -79.06
C SER A 15 -29.07 3.42 -78.10
N VAL A 16 -29.11 4.66 -78.61
CA VAL A 16 -29.23 5.89 -77.78
C VAL A 16 -30.55 5.89 -77.02
N ARG A 17 -31.66 5.57 -77.69
CA ARG A 17 -32.97 5.48 -77.04
C ARG A 17 -33.02 4.41 -75.95
N CYS A 18 -32.44 3.24 -76.21
CA CYS A 18 -32.32 2.18 -75.21
C CYS A 18 -31.48 2.66 -74.01
N LEU A 19 -30.38 3.37 -74.24
CA LEU A 19 -29.54 3.93 -73.18
C LEU A 19 -30.32 4.95 -72.33
N GLU A 20 -31.09 5.84 -72.95
CA GLU A 20 -31.95 6.80 -72.26
C GLU A 20 -33.00 6.11 -71.40
N GLU A 21 -33.68 5.10 -71.95
CA GLU A 21 -34.66 4.29 -71.22
C GLU A 21 -34.01 3.58 -70.02
N THR A 22 -32.79 3.06 -70.19
CA THR A 22 -32.03 2.37 -69.13
C THR A 22 -31.58 3.34 -68.03
N VAL A 23 -31.19 4.57 -68.38
CA VAL A 23 -30.82 5.60 -67.40
C VAL A 23 -32.04 6.05 -66.59
N VAL A 24 -33.20 6.18 -67.22
CA VAL A 24 -34.45 6.55 -66.54
C VAL A 24 -34.91 5.45 -65.59
N THR A 25 -34.86 4.18 -65.98
CA THR A 25 -35.20 3.06 -65.09
C THR A 25 -34.21 2.94 -63.94
N LEU A 26 -32.90 3.03 -64.21
CA LEU A 26 -31.87 2.98 -63.17
C LEU A 26 -32.01 4.16 -62.18
N GLY A 27 -32.37 5.36 -62.66
CA GLY A 27 -32.62 6.52 -61.81
C GLY A 27 -33.83 6.34 -60.88
N LYS A 28 -34.85 5.56 -61.29
CA LYS A 28 -36.01 5.24 -60.45
C LYS A 28 -35.67 4.17 -59.40
N GLU A 29 -34.98 3.11 -59.81
CA GLU A 29 -34.60 1.99 -58.92
C GLU A 29 -33.46 2.36 -57.96
N SER A 30 -32.56 3.25 -58.37
CA SER A 30 -31.47 3.72 -57.51
C SER A 30 -31.99 4.54 -56.32
N ARG A 31 -33.12 5.23 -56.45
CA ARG A 31 -33.70 6.05 -55.37
C ARG A 31 -34.19 5.20 -54.19
N THR A 32 -34.84 4.07 -54.46
CA THR A 32 -35.32 3.15 -53.42
C THR A 32 -34.16 2.47 -52.71
N SER A 33 -33.14 2.04 -53.47
CA SER A 33 -31.89 1.48 -52.91
C SER A 33 -31.13 2.49 -52.03
N ASN A 34 -30.99 3.74 -52.49
CA ASN A 34 -30.35 4.80 -51.71
C ASN A 34 -31.12 5.20 -50.45
N TYR A 35 -32.45 5.15 -50.49
CA TYR A 35 -33.27 5.41 -49.31
C TYR A 35 -33.09 4.30 -48.26
N LEU A 36 -33.12 3.03 -48.68
CA LEU A 36 -32.88 1.89 -47.80
C LEU A 36 -31.49 1.96 -47.16
N SER A 37 -30.46 2.28 -47.96
CA SER A 37 -29.09 2.38 -47.45
C SER A 37 -28.93 3.51 -46.45
N LYS A 38 -29.43 4.72 -46.75
CA LYS A 38 -29.28 5.89 -45.87
C LYS A 38 -30.19 5.89 -44.65
N SER A 39 -31.43 5.43 -44.79
CA SER A 39 -32.42 5.54 -43.71
C SER A 39 -32.43 4.35 -42.76
N LEU A 40 -32.18 3.13 -43.28
CA LEU A 40 -32.35 1.89 -42.53
C LEU A 40 -31.00 1.25 -42.18
N LEU A 41 -30.13 1.09 -43.17
CA LEU A 41 -28.83 0.44 -42.96
C LEU A 41 -27.80 1.35 -42.30
N GLN A 42 -27.82 2.64 -42.64
CA GLN A 42 -26.98 3.66 -42.02
C GLN A 42 -27.59 4.20 -40.71
N SER A 43 -28.63 3.54 -40.17
CA SER A 43 -29.16 3.89 -38.86
C SER A 43 -28.02 3.92 -37.84
N ARG A 44 -27.90 5.08 -37.20
CA ARG A 44 -26.87 5.39 -36.22
C ARG A 44 -27.00 4.36 -35.11
N ARG A 45 -26.00 3.49 -34.92
CA ARG A 45 -25.92 2.60 -33.75
C ARG A 45 -25.83 3.48 -32.50
N VAL A 46 -26.97 3.88 -31.94
CA VAL A 46 -27.04 4.74 -30.74
C VAL A 46 -26.78 3.92 -29.47
N PHE A 47 -26.83 2.59 -29.57
CA PHE A 47 -26.63 1.67 -28.46
C PHE A 47 -25.59 0.61 -28.85
N GLU A 48 -24.49 0.59 -28.13
CA GLU A 48 -23.61 -0.57 -28.11
C GLU A 48 -24.24 -1.62 -27.21
N LEU A 49 -24.60 -2.76 -27.79
CA LEU A 49 -25.12 -3.90 -27.05
C LEU A 49 -23.94 -4.65 -26.45
N VAL A 50 -23.70 -4.45 -25.17
CA VAL A 50 -22.78 -5.28 -24.39
C VAL A 50 -23.55 -6.53 -23.94
N PRO A 51 -23.09 -7.75 -24.27
CA PRO A 51 -23.71 -8.98 -23.79
C PRO A 51 -23.73 -9.03 -22.26
N GLU A 52 -24.84 -9.50 -21.69
CA GLU A 52 -24.96 -9.66 -20.23
C GLU A 52 -23.85 -10.57 -19.66
N TYR A 53 -23.51 -11.62 -20.39
CA TYR A 53 -22.43 -12.54 -20.04
C TYR A 53 -21.09 -11.83 -19.83
N ASP A 54 -20.74 -10.89 -20.70
CA ASP A 54 -19.48 -10.15 -20.61
C ASP A 54 -19.45 -9.25 -19.36
N VAL A 55 -20.60 -8.67 -19.01
CA VAL A 55 -20.74 -7.88 -17.77
C VAL A 55 -20.61 -8.77 -16.53
N GLN A 56 -21.24 -9.95 -16.53
CA GLN A 56 -21.15 -10.89 -15.42
C GLN A 56 -19.72 -11.40 -15.23
N ARG A 57 -19.03 -11.72 -16.33
CA ARG A 57 -17.63 -12.14 -16.31
C ARG A 57 -16.71 -11.03 -15.78
N ALA A 58 -16.84 -9.81 -16.30
CA ALA A 58 -16.04 -8.68 -15.83
C ALA A 58 -16.26 -8.39 -14.33
N LYS A 59 -17.47 -8.61 -13.81
CA LYS A 59 -17.75 -8.50 -12.38
C LYS A 59 -17.02 -9.57 -11.56
N LEU A 60 -17.04 -10.83 -12.02
CA LEU A 60 -16.34 -11.92 -11.34
C LEU A 60 -14.83 -11.69 -11.35
N ASP A 61 -14.26 -11.34 -12.51
CA ASP A 61 -12.84 -11.02 -12.66
C ASP A 61 -12.43 -9.89 -11.69
N LEU A 62 -13.27 -8.85 -11.57
CA LEU A 62 -13.04 -7.73 -10.65
C LEU A 62 -13.12 -8.15 -9.18
N ILE A 63 -14.05 -9.03 -8.82
CA ILE A 63 -14.18 -9.54 -7.44
C ILE A 63 -12.94 -10.36 -7.08
N GLU A 64 -12.50 -11.24 -7.98
CA GLU A 64 -11.30 -12.06 -7.79
C GLU A 64 -10.04 -11.21 -7.59
N GLU A 65 -9.95 -10.05 -8.25
CA GLU A 65 -8.82 -9.12 -8.08
C GLU A 65 -8.93 -8.29 -6.80
N ILE A 66 -10.10 -7.75 -6.48
CA ILE A 66 -10.29 -6.79 -5.38
C ILE A 66 -10.34 -7.49 -4.01
N GLU A 67 -11.00 -8.65 -3.91
CA GLU A 67 -11.19 -9.35 -2.63
C GLU A 67 -9.88 -9.65 -1.88
N PRO A 68 -8.82 -10.20 -2.51
CA PRO A 68 -7.55 -10.43 -1.81
C PRO A 68 -6.86 -9.12 -1.40
N LEU A 69 -7.02 -8.04 -2.17
CA LEU A 69 -6.47 -6.72 -1.83
C LEU A 69 -7.15 -6.14 -0.58
N VAL A 70 -8.48 -6.23 -0.52
CA VAL A 70 -9.27 -5.78 0.64
C VAL A 70 -8.93 -6.61 1.87
N ASN A 71 -8.81 -7.93 1.74
CA ASN A 71 -8.44 -8.82 2.84
C ASN A 71 -7.03 -8.55 3.37
N ASN A 72 -6.08 -8.26 2.48
CA ASN A 72 -4.72 -7.87 2.86
C ASN A 72 -4.72 -6.52 3.62
N LEU A 73 -5.45 -5.53 3.12
CA LEU A 73 -5.55 -4.23 3.78
C LEU A 73 -6.23 -4.33 5.15
N SER A 74 -7.32 -5.09 5.25
CA SER A 74 -7.99 -5.39 6.52
C SER A 74 -7.04 -6.08 7.51
N SER A 75 -6.26 -7.06 7.04
CA SER A 75 -5.23 -7.73 7.85
C SER A 75 -4.12 -6.78 8.33
N LYS A 76 -3.74 -5.79 7.52
CA LYS A 76 -2.76 -4.77 7.91
C LYS A 76 -3.33 -3.82 8.96
N VAL A 77 -4.56 -3.36 8.77
CA VAL A 77 -5.25 -2.47 9.71
C VAL A 77 -5.42 -3.15 11.06
N THR A 78 -5.90 -4.39 11.09
CA THR A 78 -6.06 -5.17 12.34
C THR A 78 -4.73 -5.39 13.06
N LYS A 79 -3.65 -5.72 12.35
CA LYS A 79 -2.31 -5.83 12.94
C LYS A 79 -1.83 -4.52 13.55
N ASN A 80 -2.05 -3.39 12.88
CA ASN A 80 -1.65 -2.09 13.39
C ASN A 80 -2.50 -1.65 14.58
N LEU A 81 -3.80 -1.95 14.57
CA LEU A 81 -4.69 -1.71 15.71
C LEU A 81 -4.20 -2.49 16.94
N LEU A 82 -3.90 -3.78 16.79
CA LEU A 82 -3.37 -4.60 17.89
C LEU A 82 -2.03 -4.08 18.44
N LYS A 83 -1.18 -3.50 17.58
CA LYS A 83 0.07 -2.85 18.04
C LYS A 83 -0.23 -1.60 18.86
N LEU A 84 -1.08 -0.72 18.35
CA LEU A 84 -1.49 0.49 19.06
C LEU A 84 -2.20 0.17 20.37
N GLU A 85 -3.00 -0.89 20.42
CA GLU A 85 -3.67 -1.35 21.62
C GLU A 85 -2.67 -1.79 22.69
N ARG A 86 -1.67 -2.59 22.31
CA ARG A 86 -0.57 -2.99 23.21
C ARG A 86 0.28 -1.81 23.67
N GLU A 87 0.57 -0.86 22.79
CA GLU A 87 1.28 0.37 23.15
C GLU A 87 0.48 1.19 24.15
N ARG A 88 -0.85 1.29 23.95
CA ARG A 88 -1.76 1.95 24.88
C ARG A 88 -1.81 1.24 26.24
N ASP A 89 -1.90 -0.10 26.26
CA ASP A 89 -1.85 -0.89 27.50
C ASP A 89 -0.52 -0.68 28.25
N ASN A 90 0.61 -0.74 27.54
CA ASN A 90 1.93 -0.50 28.14
C ASN A 90 2.04 0.91 28.70
N LEU A 91 1.60 1.94 27.96
CA LEU A 91 1.60 3.32 28.43
C LEU A 91 0.71 3.49 29.67
N GLN A 92 -0.46 2.86 29.69
CA GLN A 92 -1.35 2.87 30.84
C GLN A 92 -0.70 2.23 32.08
N GLN A 93 -0.09 1.05 31.92
CA GLN A 93 0.66 0.40 33.00
C GLN A 93 1.81 1.27 33.51
N THR A 94 2.58 1.91 32.61
CA THR A 94 3.67 2.81 33.03
C THR A 94 3.15 4.04 33.76
N LEU A 95 1.99 4.58 33.37
CA LEU A 95 1.34 5.69 34.08
C LEU A 95 0.96 5.24 35.50
N GLU A 96 0.28 4.10 35.64
CA GLU A 96 -0.13 3.54 36.93
C GLU A 96 1.07 3.28 37.85
N LEU A 97 2.14 2.68 37.33
CA LEU A 97 3.38 2.46 38.08
C LEU A 97 4.04 3.77 38.51
N ASN A 98 4.10 4.77 37.64
CA ASN A 98 4.64 6.08 37.98
C ASN A 98 3.79 6.80 39.04
N ALA A 99 2.46 6.71 38.94
CA ALA A 99 1.54 7.25 39.95
C ALA A 99 1.76 6.59 41.33
N LEU A 100 1.94 5.26 41.37
CA LEU A 100 2.25 4.54 42.60
C LEU A 100 3.61 4.95 43.19
N LYS A 101 4.65 5.06 42.36
CA LYS A 101 5.99 5.52 42.79
C LYS A 101 5.97 6.95 43.33
N ILE A 102 5.18 7.82 42.72
CA ILE A 102 5.00 9.19 43.18
C ILE A 102 4.26 9.19 44.52
N LYS A 103 3.14 8.47 44.64
CA LYS A 103 2.39 8.33 45.89
C LYS A 103 3.25 7.78 47.03
N ASN A 104 4.07 6.75 46.77
CA ASN A 104 4.93 6.16 47.79
C ASN A 104 6.04 7.12 48.25
N ARG A 105 6.60 7.93 47.34
CA ARG A 105 7.59 8.97 47.70
C ARG A 105 6.98 10.07 48.56
N TYR A 106 5.80 10.55 48.22
CA TYR A 106 5.10 11.58 49.01
C TYR A 106 4.47 11.05 50.30
N SER A 107 4.22 9.73 50.41
CA SER A 107 3.74 9.10 51.64
C SER A 107 4.88 8.66 52.57
N GLY A 108 6.14 8.74 52.13
CA GLY A 108 7.33 8.30 52.86
C GLY A 108 8.17 9.43 53.49
N GLU A 109 7.77 10.70 53.34
CA GLU A 109 8.39 11.83 54.05
C GLU A 109 7.79 12.00 55.46
N GLY A 110 7.85 10.92 56.25
CA GLY A 110 7.35 10.92 57.61
C GLY A 110 7.56 9.60 58.34
N ASP A 111 8.78 9.04 58.36
CA ASP A 111 9.38 8.44 59.56
C ASP A 111 10.69 7.69 59.26
N GLY A 112 11.71 7.95 60.08
CA GLY A 112 12.55 6.89 60.66
C GLY A 112 13.73 6.32 59.86
N GLN A 113 14.92 6.86 60.13
CA GLN A 113 16.13 6.13 60.54
C GLN A 113 16.14 4.58 60.38
N GLY A 114 17.12 4.01 59.65
CA GLY A 114 17.40 2.57 59.72
C GLY A 114 18.50 2.06 58.78
N ASP A 115 19.70 1.85 59.36
CA ASP A 115 20.88 1.14 58.82
C ASP A 115 20.68 -0.39 58.70
N GLY A 116 21.55 -1.05 57.90
CA GLY A 116 21.82 -2.51 57.88
C GLY A 116 21.59 -3.13 56.48
N ASP A 117 22.58 -3.44 55.64
CA ASP A 117 23.75 -4.34 55.75
C ASP A 117 23.39 -5.84 55.87
N GLY A 118 23.91 -6.65 54.95
CA GLY A 118 24.14 -8.08 55.15
C GLY A 118 23.25 -9.10 54.42
N ASP A 119 23.83 -9.65 53.35
CA ASP A 119 24.11 -11.09 53.20
C ASP A 119 23.21 -12.01 52.36
N GLU A 120 23.94 -12.89 51.69
CA GLU A 120 23.61 -13.74 50.55
C GLU A 120 22.94 -15.07 50.97
N ASP A 121 22.34 -15.71 49.96
CA ASP A 121 22.40 -17.14 49.68
C ASP A 121 21.11 -18.00 49.71
N ASP A 122 21.03 -18.77 48.63
CA ASP A 122 20.38 -20.05 48.39
C ASP A 122 18.87 -20.16 48.05
N VAL A 123 18.57 -20.23 46.74
CA VAL A 123 17.71 -21.28 46.14
C VAL A 123 18.18 -21.61 44.70
N PHE A 124 18.93 -22.70 44.53
CA PHE A 124 19.10 -23.41 43.25
C PHE A 124 17.84 -24.22 42.88
N GLY A 125 17.39 -24.17 41.60
CA GLY A 125 16.32 -25.07 41.14
C GLY A 125 15.72 -24.88 39.72
N GLN A 126 16.54 -24.92 38.67
CA GLN A 126 16.20 -25.39 37.31
C GLN A 126 15.14 -24.63 36.46
N ASN A 127 15.57 -23.61 35.70
CA ASN A 127 15.58 -23.59 34.21
C ASN A 127 15.83 -22.15 33.69
N ALA A 128 17.02 -21.96 33.12
CA ALA A 128 17.46 -20.75 32.41
C ALA A 128 16.64 -20.53 31.11
N GLY A 129 16.43 -19.31 30.61
CA GLY A 129 17.18 -18.09 30.83
C GLY A 129 16.33 -16.82 30.78
N SER A 130 16.73 -15.90 31.64
CA SER A 130 16.28 -14.53 31.78
C SER A 130 16.59 -13.68 30.54
N ASP A 131 15.57 -13.01 30.02
CA ASP A 131 15.64 -11.79 29.22
C ASP A 131 15.63 -10.62 30.24
N VAL A 132 16.72 -10.32 30.95
CA VAL A 132 17.92 -9.56 30.51
C VAL A 132 17.60 -8.58 29.40
N VAL A 133 17.44 -7.32 29.80
CA VAL A 133 17.48 -6.13 28.96
C VAL A 133 18.50 -6.30 27.82
N ILE A 134 18.02 -6.58 26.61
CA ILE A 134 18.83 -6.57 25.40
C ILE A 134 19.13 -5.09 25.09
N MET A 135 20.24 -4.59 25.64
CA MET A 135 20.96 -3.49 25.00
C MET A 135 21.36 -3.97 23.62
N THR A 136 20.77 -3.38 22.59
CA THR A 136 21.18 -3.60 21.20
C THR A 136 22.68 -3.40 21.09
N SER A 137 23.38 -4.45 20.66
CA SER A 137 24.82 -4.54 20.41
C SER A 137 25.50 -3.19 20.20
N SER A 138 26.23 -2.72 21.20
CA SER A 138 27.27 -1.73 20.99
C SER A 138 28.25 -2.26 19.95
N THR A 139 28.48 -1.46 18.91
CA THR A 139 29.46 -1.77 17.86
C THR A 139 30.84 -2.04 18.48
N PRO A 140 31.73 -2.83 17.84
CA PRO A 140 33.07 -3.08 18.37
C PRO A 140 33.89 -1.80 18.59
N GLU A 141 33.51 -0.70 17.95
CA GLU A 141 34.07 0.64 18.13
C GLU A 141 33.63 1.27 19.45
N GLU A 142 32.33 1.20 19.79
CA GLU A 142 31.80 1.68 21.07
C GLU A 142 32.40 0.93 22.27
N LEU A 143 32.64 -0.38 22.14
CA LEU A 143 33.31 -1.15 23.21
C LEU A 143 34.76 -0.70 23.43
N LYS A 144 35.47 -0.29 22.38
CA LYS A 144 36.82 0.28 22.51
C LYS A 144 36.76 1.64 23.20
N GLN A 145 35.81 2.49 22.83
CA GLN A 145 35.58 3.79 23.48
C GLN A 145 35.23 3.63 24.97
N LEU A 146 34.39 2.65 25.31
CA LEU A 146 34.03 2.35 26.70
C LEU A 146 35.23 1.87 27.52
N LYS A 147 36.13 1.08 26.92
CA LYS A 147 37.39 0.66 27.57
C LYS A 147 38.33 1.83 27.78
N GLU A 148 38.45 2.73 26.81
CA GLU A 148 39.27 3.94 26.91
C GLU A 148 38.74 4.89 27.98
N LEU A 149 37.43 5.16 27.99
CA LEU A 149 36.78 5.99 29.01
C LEU A 149 36.91 5.38 30.42
N LYS A 150 36.84 4.05 30.54
CA LYS A 150 37.09 3.36 31.82
C LYS A 150 38.53 3.53 32.30
N ALA A 151 39.51 3.46 31.39
CA ALA A 151 40.91 3.70 31.71
C ALA A 151 41.17 5.16 32.12
N GLN A 152 40.59 6.14 31.41
CA GLN A 152 40.68 7.55 31.75
C GLN A 152 40.05 7.85 33.12
N LYS A 153 38.88 7.26 33.41
CA LYS A 153 38.24 7.39 34.73
C LYS A 153 39.13 6.86 35.85
N ALA A 154 39.79 5.71 35.65
CA ALA A 154 40.70 5.13 36.63
C ALA A 154 41.91 6.04 36.89
N GLN A 155 42.49 6.63 35.83
CA GLN A 155 43.61 7.57 35.95
C GLN A 155 43.22 8.86 36.68
N LEU A 156 42.03 9.41 36.40
CA LEU A 156 41.54 10.59 37.10
C LEU A 156 41.25 10.30 38.57
N LEU A 157 40.72 9.12 38.89
CA LEU A 157 40.51 8.70 40.28
C LEU A 157 41.83 8.53 41.03
N GLU A 158 42.85 7.93 40.42
CA GLU A 158 44.20 7.88 40.99
C GLU A 158 44.78 9.29 41.19
N ARG A 159 44.60 10.19 40.22
CA ARG A 159 45.06 11.57 40.35
C ARG A 159 44.35 12.32 41.48
N ILE A 160 43.04 12.19 41.59
CA ILE A 160 42.24 12.75 42.70
C ILE A 160 42.68 12.13 44.03
N ARG A 161 42.97 10.82 44.07
CA ARG A 161 43.47 10.14 45.26
C ARG A 161 44.83 10.68 45.70
N ILE A 162 45.73 10.93 44.75
CA ILE A 162 47.06 11.51 45.00
C ILE A 162 46.95 12.98 45.40
N GLU A 163 46.10 13.78 44.75
CA GLU A 163 45.87 15.18 45.13
C GLU A 163 45.19 15.31 46.50
N SER A 164 44.24 14.43 46.80
CA SER A 164 43.63 14.32 48.13
C SER A 164 44.65 13.94 49.20
N ALA A 165 45.55 13.01 48.91
CA ALA A 165 46.65 12.65 49.80
C ALA A 165 47.70 13.77 49.96
N ARG A 166 47.90 14.60 48.94
CA ARG A 166 48.84 15.73 48.95
C ARG A 166 48.27 16.98 49.64
N GLY A 167 46.94 17.11 49.73
CA GLY A 167 46.25 18.21 50.43
C GLY A 167 46.06 17.99 51.93
N GLN A 168 46.61 16.92 52.51
CA GLN A 168 46.51 16.58 53.94
C GLN A 168 47.85 16.74 54.71
N LEU A 169 48.84 17.42 54.11
CA LEU A 169 50.11 17.84 54.73
C LEU A 169 50.23 19.36 54.67
#